data_AF-A0A1Q3TEP2-F1
#
_entry.id   AF-A0A1Q3TEP2-F1
#
_cell.length_a   1.000
_cell.length_b   1.000
_cell.length_c   1.000
_cell.angle_alpha   90.00
_cell.angle_beta   90.00
_cell.angle_gamma   90.00
#
_symmetry.space_group_name_H-M   'P 1'
#
loop_
_entity.id
_entity.type
_entity.pdbx_description
1 polymer ?
#
loop_
_entity_poly.entity_id
_entity_poly.type
_entity_poly.pdbx_seq_one_letter_code
_entity_poly.pdbx_strand_id
1 'polypeptide(L)'
;MPISTENDTSLPLKERMDKMTVKFASREEDWGALDFQTKVSPRYKRAQIRYLGGGGTGQHDDPNILEAQHFTLSTMLLPAGCEGPLHIHHDVEEVFFVIQGNVTIFWEENGVEEEMVLGPRDMIFTPAGMYRGLRNDTDGDALMLVMLGASKPKLPDYPEGSAMALARKAARGY
;
A
#
# COMPACT_ATOMS: atom_id res chain seq x y z
N MET A 1 -10.89 3.77 -15.45
CA MET A 1 -10.84 2.31 -15.73
C MET A 1 -9.39 1.92 -15.94
N PRO A 2 -8.89 0.89 -15.23
CA PRO A 2 -7.52 0.42 -15.36
C PRO A 2 -7.23 -0.17 -16.73
N ILE A 3 -5.94 -0.24 -17.08
CA ILE A 3 -5.46 -0.85 -18.32
C ILE A 3 -5.59 -2.36 -18.18
N SER A 4 -6.48 -2.97 -18.98
CA SER A 4 -6.72 -4.42 -18.94
C SER A 4 -5.44 -5.22 -19.15
N THR A 5 -5.21 -6.20 -18.29
CA THR A 5 -4.07 -7.13 -18.35
C THR A 5 -4.40 -8.45 -19.07
N GLU A 6 -5.56 -8.53 -19.71
CA GLU A 6 -5.90 -9.68 -20.53
C GLU A 6 -4.89 -9.84 -21.67
N ASN A 7 -4.46 -11.09 -21.87
CA ASN A 7 -3.53 -11.44 -22.92
C ASN A 7 -4.27 -11.57 -24.26
N ASP A 8 -4.64 -10.43 -24.86
CA ASP A 8 -5.31 -10.39 -26.15
C ASP A 8 -4.35 -10.81 -27.28
N THR A 9 -4.44 -12.06 -27.69
CA THR A 9 -3.58 -12.63 -28.74
C THR A 9 -3.93 -12.16 -30.15
N SER A 10 -5.00 -11.38 -30.32
CA SER A 10 -5.32 -10.76 -31.62
C SER A 10 -4.42 -9.56 -31.95
N LEU A 11 -3.80 -8.96 -30.93
CA LEU A 11 -2.89 -7.82 -31.09
C LEU A 11 -1.45 -8.26 -31.41
N PRO A 12 -0.68 -7.45 -32.18
CA PRO A 12 0.75 -7.67 -32.37
C PRO A 12 1.52 -7.78 -31.05
N LEU A 13 2.56 -8.61 -31.00
CA LEU A 13 3.34 -8.87 -29.79
C LEU A 13 3.92 -7.58 -29.17
N LYS A 14 4.40 -6.65 -30.00
CA LYS A 14 4.95 -5.37 -29.55
C LYS A 14 3.89 -4.52 -28.84
N GLU A 15 2.69 -4.47 -29.39
CA GLU A 15 1.57 -3.71 -28.80
C GLU A 15 1.15 -4.29 -27.46
N ARG A 16 1.04 -5.63 -27.37
CA ARG A 16 0.79 -6.33 -26.09
C ARG A 16 1.86 -6.00 -25.06
N MET A 17 3.14 -6.05 -25.45
CA MET A 17 4.25 -5.73 -24.55
C MET A 17 4.20 -4.27 -24.09
N ASP A 18 3.92 -3.31 -24.98
CA ASP A 18 3.81 -1.90 -24.64
C ASP A 18 2.66 -1.63 -23.68
N LYS A 19 1.50 -2.27 -23.89
CA LYS A 19 0.34 -2.20 -22.98
C LYS A 19 0.67 -2.70 -21.57
N MET A 20 1.47 -3.75 -21.44
CA MET A 20 1.88 -4.32 -20.14
C MET A 20 3.09 -3.61 -19.51
N THR A 21 3.68 -2.62 -20.19
CA THR A 21 4.88 -1.93 -19.71
C THR A 21 4.50 -0.66 -18.98
N VAL A 22 4.82 -0.64 -17.70
CA VAL A 22 4.75 0.56 -16.87
C VAL A 22 6.16 1.09 -16.62
N LYS A 23 6.39 2.39 -16.88
CA LYS A 23 7.69 3.03 -16.70
C LYS A 23 7.67 3.97 -15.50
N PHE A 24 8.82 4.14 -14.84
CA PHE A 24 8.96 5.12 -13.75
C PHE A 24 8.55 6.53 -14.17
N ALA A 25 8.91 6.95 -15.39
CA ALA A 25 8.58 8.28 -15.90
C ALA A 25 7.07 8.56 -16.07
N SER A 26 6.20 7.55 -16.02
CA SER A 26 4.74 7.73 -16.06
C SER A 26 4.10 7.68 -14.67
N ARG A 27 4.89 7.60 -13.60
CA ARG A 27 4.41 7.44 -12.23
C ARG A 27 4.37 8.77 -11.51
N GLU A 28 3.29 8.96 -10.78
CA GLU A 28 3.07 10.12 -9.93
C GLU A 28 2.80 9.64 -8.50
N GLU A 29 3.20 10.45 -7.54
CA GLU A 29 2.93 10.23 -6.13
C GLU A 29 1.49 10.64 -5.80
N ASP A 30 0.66 9.67 -5.41
CA ASP A 30 -0.67 9.92 -4.88
C ASP A 30 -0.60 10.11 -3.36
N TRP A 31 -0.51 11.38 -2.96
CA TRP A 31 -0.60 11.82 -1.57
C TRP A 31 -2.06 11.86 -1.05
N GLY A 32 -3.05 11.82 -1.95
CA GLY A 32 -4.48 11.88 -1.62
C GLY A 32 -5.08 10.54 -1.18
N ALA A 33 -4.48 9.42 -1.59
CA ALA A 33 -4.92 8.06 -1.32
C ALA A 33 -5.31 7.80 0.14
N LEU A 34 -4.53 8.37 1.06
CA LEU A 34 -4.61 8.12 2.49
C LEU A 34 -4.68 9.44 3.27
N ASP A 35 -4.99 10.56 2.61
CA ASP A 35 -4.96 11.89 3.23
C ASP A 35 -5.97 12.04 4.38
N PHE A 36 -7.08 11.31 4.36
CA PHE A 36 -8.01 11.32 5.49
C PHE A 36 -7.36 10.92 6.83
N GLN A 37 -6.26 10.16 6.79
CA GLN A 37 -5.49 9.78 7.98
C GLN A 37 -4.72 10.97 8.56
N THR A 38 -4.29 11.91 7.72
CA THR A 38 -3.54 13.10 8.18
C THR A 38 -4.36 14.01 9.08
N LYS A 39 -5.70 13.90 8.98
CA LYS A 39 -6.67 14.56 9.89
C LYS A 39 -6.61 14.02 11.32
N VAL A 40 -6.14 12.78 11.52
CA VAL A 40 -5.92 12.18 12.84
C VAL A 40 -4.52 12.53 13.36
N SER A 41 -3.50 12.38 12.52
CA SER A 41 -2.13 12.73 12.85
C SER A 41 -1.38 13.15 11.58
N PRO A 42 -0.68 14.29 11.56
CA PRO A 42 0.13 14.69 10.41
C PRO A 42 1.24 13.67 10.09
N ARG A 43 1.64 12.84 11.08
CA ARG A 43 2.61 11.75 10.88
C ARG A 43 2.08 10.66 9.95
N TYR A 44 0.78 10.56 9.70
CA TYR A 44 0.22 9.58 8.76
C TYR A 44 0.42 9.94 7.28
N LYS A 45 1.07 11.06 6.97
CA LYS A 45 1.38 11.47 5.61
C LYS A 45 2.31 10.48 4.91
N ARG A 46 1.89 9.96 3.75
CA ARG A 46 2.69 9.09 2.87
C ARG A 46 2.08 9.06 1.46
N ALA A 47 2.92 8.83 0.46
CA ALA A 47 2.49 8.74 -0.93
C ALA A 47 2.35 7.29 -1.40
N GLN A 48 1.30 7.01 -2.15
CA GLN A 48 1.11 5.77 -2.89
C GLN A 48 1.55 5.97 -4.34
N ILE A 49 2.28 5.02 -4.90
CA ILE A 49 2.68 5.03 -6.31
C ILE A 49 2.26 3.67 -6.88
N ARG A 50 1.15 3.65 -7.61
CA ARG A 50 0.50 2.39 -8.02
C ARG A 50 0.99 1.92 -9.39
N TYR A 51 1.12 0.60 -9.54
CA TYR A 51 1.54 -0.04 -10.78
C TYR A 51 0.51 -1.08 -11.25
N LEU A 52 0.16 -2.03 -10.38
CA LEU A 52 -0.79 -3.11 -10.65
C LEU A 52 -1.87 -3.11 -9.56
N GLY A 53 -3.11 -2.81 -9.93
CA GLY A 53 -4.24 -2.72 -9.00
C GLY A 53 -4.17 -1.52 -8.02
N GLY A 54 -5.25 -1.36 -7.25
CA GLY A 54 -5.44 -0.24 -6.32
C GLY A 54 -4.79 -0.41 -4.93
N GLY A 55 -4.21 -1.58 -4.67
CA GLY A 55 -3.68 -1.98 -3.35
C GLY A 55 -4.75 -1.92 -2.24
N GLY A 56 -4.29 -1.80 -0.99
CA GLY A 56 -5.17 -1.64 0.18
C GLY A 56 -5.91 -0.30 0.27
N THR A 57 -5.73 0.61 -0.70
CA THR A 57 -6.40 1.93 -0.73
C THR A 57 -7.79 1.88 -1.37
N GLY A 58 -8.11 0.80 -2.11
CA GLY A 58 -9.39 0.63 -2.80
C GLY A 58 -9.56 1.44 -4.09
N GLN A 59 -8.55 2.19 -4.54
CA GLN A 59 -8.57 2.93 -5.80
C GLN A 59 -8.32 2.01 -7.00
N HIS A 60 -9.30 1.17 -7.34
CA HIS A 60 -9.20 0.21 -8.45
C HIS A 60 -9.58 0.79 -9.82
N ASP A 61 -10.19 1.98 -9.86
CA ASP A 61 -10.72 2.58 -11.11
C ASP A 61 -9.77 3.60 -11.77
N ASP A 62 -8.49 3.55 -11.43
CA ASP A 62 -7.45 4.46 -11.93
C ASP A 62 -6.98 4.05 -13.35
N PRO A 63 -7.03 4.93 -14.37
CA PRO A 63 -6.51 4.64 -15.71
C PRO A 63 -4.98 4.56 -15.81
N ASN A 64 -4.26 4.96 -14.77
CA ASN A 64 -2.81 4.99 -14.74
C ASN A 64 -2.18 3.64 -14.30
N ILE A 65 -3.01 2.69 -13.86
CA ILE A 65 -2.58 1.37 -13.37
C ILE A 65 -2.95 0.24 -14.33
N LEU A 66 -2.19 -0.85 -14.26
CA LEU A 66 -2.59 -2.13 -14.84
C LEU A 66 -3.66 -2.80 -13.96
N GLU A 67 -4.62 -3.47 -14.57
CA GLU A 67 -5.62 -4.25 -13.87
C GLU A 67 -4.98 -5.49 -13.21
N ALA A 68 -5.20 -5.65 -11.90
CA ALA A 68 -4.70 -6.80 -11.15
C ALA A 68 -5.55 -8.05 -11.37
N GLN A 69 -4.92 -9.22 -11.52
CA GLN A 69 -5.62 -10.52 -11.63
C GLN A 69 -5.60 -11.30 -10.30
N HIS A 70 -4.44 -11.37 -9.64
CA HIS A 70 -4.25 -12.17 -8.44
C HIS A 70 -3.54 -11.44 -7.31
N PHE A 71 -2.84 -10.34 -7.61
CA PHE A 71 -2.13 -9.54 -6.62
C PHE A 71 -2.05 -8.09 -7.07
N THR A 72 -1.85 -7.20 -6.10
CA THR A 72 -1.51 -5.81 -6.37
C THR A 72 -0.02 -5.57 -6.16
N LEU A 73 0.51 -4.55 -6.84
CA LEU A 73 1.88 -4.10 -6.68
C LEU A 73 1.93 -2.58 -6.75
N SER A 74 2.51 -1.97 -5.72
CA SER A 74 2.72 -0.53 -5.60
C SER A 74 4.04 -0.25 -4.90
N THR A 75 4.53 0.96 -5.00
CA THR A 75 5.57 1.48 -4.11
C THR A 75 4.99 2.58 -3.23
N MET A 76 5.52 2.71 -2.02
CA MET A 76 5.09 3.72 -1.05
C MET A 76 6.30 4.55 -0.62
N LEU A 77 6.17 5.87 -0.74
CA LEU A 77 7.12 6.82 -0.18
C LEU A 77 6.66 7.20 1.24
N LEU A 78 7.50 6.90 2.22
CA LEU A 78 7.27 7.23 3.63
C LEU A 78 8.30 8.28 4.08
N PRO A 79 7.86 9.55 4.25
CA PRO A 79 8.78 10.61 4.65
C PRO A 79 9.41 10.38 6.03
N ALA A 80 10.52 11.07 6.29
CA ALA A 80 11.15 11.11 7.60
C ALA A 80 10.13 11.39 8.73
N GLY A 81 10.18 10.61 9.80
CA GLY A 81 9.31 10.73 10.97
C GLY A 81 7.84 10.36 10.74
N CYS A 82 7.43 9.97 9.53
CA CYS A 82 6.06 9.57 9.22
C CYS A 82 5.82 8.08 9.47
N GLU A 83 4.55 7.69 9.58
CA GLU A 83 4.13 6.34 9.92
C GLU A 83 2.84 5.93 9.18
N GLY A 84 2.66 4.64 8.96
CA GLY A 84 1.38 4.02 8.62
C GLY A 84 0.73 3.51 9.91
N PRO A 85 -0.53 3.89 10.19
CA PRO A 85 -1.22 3.45 11.41
C PRO A 85 -1.34 1.94 11.48
N LEU A 86 -1.52 1.42 12.69
CA LEU A 86 -1.87 0.03 12.92
C LEU A 86 -3.19 -0.31 12.20
N HIS A 87 -3.18 -1.35 11.37
CA HIS A 87 -4.33 -1.75 10.57
C HIS A 87 -4.26 -3.25 10.21
N ILE A 88 -5.39 -3.81 9.79
CA ILE A 88 -5.53 -5.24 9.47
C ILE A 88 -6.22 -5.44 8.12
N HIS A 89 -5.75 -6.43 7.34
CA HIS A 89 -6.50 -6.99 6.22
C HIS A 89 -6.94 -8.40 6.59
N HIS A 90 -8.24 -8.66 6.50
CA HIS A 90 -8.81 -9.95 6.90
C HIS A 90 -8.74 -11.02 5.81
N ASP A 91 -8.55 -10.61 4.55
CA ASP A 91 -8.73 -11.46 3.37
C ASP A 91 -7.42 -11.85 2.67
N VAL A 92 -6.34 -11.10 2.89
CA VAL A 92 -5.09 -11.25 2.12
C VAL A 92 -3.85 -11.02 2.98
N GLU A 93 -2.76 -11.68 2.60
CA GLU A 93 -1.41 -11.34 3.02
C GLU A 93 -0.92 -10.03 2.40
N GLU A 94 0.08 -9.42 3.03
CA GLU A 94 0.79 -8.26 2.52
C GLU A 94 2.30 -8.37 2.72
N VAL A 95 3.07 -8.01 1.70
CA VAL A 95 4.53 -7.94 1.74
C VAL A 95 4.97 -6.49 1.74
N PHE A 96 5.86 -6.15 2.66
CA PHE A 96 6.67 -4.93 2.60
C PHE A 96 8.11 -5.34 2.25
N PHE A 97 8.63 -4.81 1.14
CA PHE A 97 10.02 -5.01 0.72
C PHE A 97 10.68 -3.64 0.57
N VAL A 98 11.71 -3.36 1.36
CA VAL A 98 12.33 -2.02 1.38
C VAL A 98 13.23 -1.85 0.16
N ILE A 99 13.01 -0.77 -0.60
CA ILE A 99 13.82 -0.41 -1.77
C ILE A 99 14.94 0.54 -1.35
N GLN A 100 14.62 1.54 -0.53
CA GLN A 100 15.56 2.58 -0.07
C GLN A 100 15.22 3.01 1.36
N GLY A 101 16.26 3.35 2.14
CA GLY A 101 16.13 3.79 3.52
C GLY A 101 15.90 2.63 4.48
N ASN A 102 15.34 2.95 5.65
CA ASN A 102 14.98 1.98 6.67
C ASN A 102 13.52 2.20 7.09
N VAL A 103 12.82 1.12 7.41
CA VAL A 103 11.44 1.16 7.88
C VAL A 103 11.31 0.23 9.07
N THR A 104 10.78 0.73 10.18
CA THR A 104 10.35 -0.10 11.31
C THR A 104 8.97 -0.64 11.01
N ILE A 105 8.80 -1.96 10.96
CA ILE A 105 7.50 -2.60 10.88
C ILE A 105 7.17 -3.18 12.25
N PHE A 106 5.96 -2.94 12.72
CA PHE A 106 5.49 -3.46 14.00
C PHE A 106 4.20 -4.26 13.82
N TRP A 107 4.10 -5.37 14.54
CA TRP A 107 2.89 -6.19 14.65
C TRP A 107 2.32 -6.06 16.05
N GLU A 108 1.00 -6.09 16.15
CA GLU A 108 0.30 -6.09 17.43
C GLU A 108 -0.63 -7.29 17.52
N GLU A 109 -0.58 -8.02 18.63
CA GLU A 109 -1.56 -9.06 18.96
C GLU A 109 -1.85 -9.04 20.46
N ASN A 110 -3.14 -8.91 20.82
CA ASN A 110 -3.61 -8.94 22.20
C ASN A 110 -2.90 -7.93 23.13
N GLY A 111 -2.58 -6.74 22.62
CA GLY A 111 -1.88 -5.68 23.37
C GLY A 111 -0.38 -5.90 23.53
N VAL A 112 0.19 -6.94 22.91
CA VAL A 112 1.65 -7.10 22.76
C VAL A 112 2.05 -6.56 21.41
N GLU A 113 3.00 -5.64 21.39
CA GLU A 113 3.60 -5.08 20.18
C GLU A 113 5.07 -5.52 20.08
N GLU A 114 5.46 -6.00 18.91
CA GLU A 114 6.84 -6.35 18.59
C GLU A 114 7.22 -5.71 17.24
N GLU A 115 8.46 -5.27 17.11
CA GLU A 115 8.91 -4.53 15.93
C GLU A 115 10.26 -5.00 15.39
N MET A 116 10.45 -4.79 14.08
CA MET A 116 11.67 -5.09 13.36
C MET A 116 12.04 -3.91 12.46
N VAL A 117 13.30 -3.51 12.49
CA VAL A 117 13.85 -2.52 11.54
C VAL A 117 14.31 -3.25 10.29
N LEU A 118 13.74 -2.88 9.14
CA LEU A 118 14.09 -3.41 7.83
C LEU A 118 14.95 -2.39 7.07
N GLY A 119 16.06 -2.85 6.49
CA GLY A 119 16.90 -2.07 5.58
C GLY A 119 16.68 -2.45 4.11
N PRO A 120 17.45 -1.86 3.19
CA PRO A 120 17.28 -2.12 1.75
C PRO A 120 17.41 -3.60 1.40
N ARG A 121 16.42 -4.11 0.66
CA ARG A 121 16.24 -5.52 0.25
C ARG A 121 15.84 -6.48 1.37
N ASP A 122 15.56 -5.99 2.56
CA ASP A 122 14.86 -6.77 3.57
C ASP A 122 13.36 -6.77 3.29
N MET A 123 12.69 -7.83 3.73
CA MET A 123 11.25 -7.95 3.63
C MET A 123 10.62 -8.54 4.88
N ILE A 124 9.35 -8.20 5.08
CA ILE A 124 8.46 -8.91 5.99
C ILE A 124 7.21 -9.36 5.25
N PHE A 125 6.82 -10.59 5.49
CA PHE A 125 5.57 -11.17 5.02
C PHE A 125 4.56 -11.10 6.16
N THR A 126 3.44 -10.40 5.95
CA THR A 126 2.38 -10.26 6.94
C THR A 126 1.18 -11.11 6.54
N PRO A 127 0.85 -12.16 7.32
CA PRO A 127 -0.31 -13.00 7.03
C PRO A 127 -1.63 -12.22 7.09
N ALA A 128 -2.65 -12.72 6.38
CA ALA A 128 -4.02 -12.25 6.56
C ALA A 128 -4.45 -12.36 8.03
N GLY A 129 -5.14 -11.33 8.53
CA GLY A 129 -5.61 -11.28 9.91
C GLY A 129 -4.59 -10.78 10.93
N MET A 130 -3.40 -10.35 10.52
CA MET A 130 -2.39 -9.77 11.41
C MET A 130 -2.50 -8.24 11.45
N TYR A 131 -2.58 -7.66 12.65
CA TYR A 131 -2.47 -6.21 12.81
C TYR A 131 -1.02 -5.78 12.63
N ARG A 132 -0.81 -4.75 11.80
CA ARG A 132 0.51 -4.19 11.52
C ARG A 132 0.48 -2.72 11.21
N GLY A 133 1.56 -2.04 11.52
CA GLY A 133 1.85 -0.68 11.08
C GLY A 133 3.30 -0.55 10.65
N LEU A 134 3.67 0.64 10.21
CA LEU A 134 5.03 0.93 9.76
C LEU A 134 5.44 2.33 10.16
N ARG A 135 6.72 2.57 10.37
CA ARG A 135 7.24 3.86 10.81
C ARG A 135 8.61 4.11 10.21
N ASN A 136 8.85 5.34 9.80
CA ASN A 136 10.16 5.79 9.40
C ASN A 136 10.75 6.61 10.55
N ASP A 137 11.58 5.94 11.34
CA ASP A 137 12.26 6.53 12.50
C ASP A 137 13.56 7.25 12.11
N THR A 138 13.84 7.40 10.81
CA THR A 138 15.06 8.05 10.29
C THR A 138 14.83 9.49 9.86
N ASP A 139 15.91 10.21 9.59
CA ASP A 139 15.91 11.60 9.12
C ASP A 139 15.74 11.75 7.60
N GLY A 140 15.65 10.64 6.86
CA GLY A 140 15.49 10.63 5.41
C GLY A 140 14.26 9.85 4.98
N ASP A 141 13.83 10.06 3.73
CA ASP A 141 12.68 9.33 3.19
C ASP A 141 13.00 7.85 2.94
N ALA A 142 12.01 7.00 3.18
CA ALA A 142 12.07 5.57 2.86
C ALA A 142 11.13 5.25 1.70
N LEU A 143 11.56 4.33 0.84
CA LEU A 143 10.77 3.81 -0.28
C LEU A 143 10.65 2.30 -0.13
N MET A 144 9.43 1.79 -0.22
CA MET A 144 9.16 0.36 -0.13
C MET A 144 8.21 -0.11 -1.22
N LEU A 145 8.37 -1.36 -1.65
CA LEU A 145 7.39 -2.09 -2.45
C LEU A 145 6.34 -2.68 -1.50
N VAL A 146 5.07 -2.57 -1.88
CA VAL A 146 3.93 -3.17 -1.19
C VAL A 146 3.16 -4.05 -2.15
N MET A 147 2.94 -5.31 -1.76
CA MET A 147 2.15 -6.29 -2.53
C MET A 147 1.07 -6.90 -1.65
N LEU A 148 -0.15 -7.03 -2.18
CA LEU A 148 -1.25 -7.75 -1.52
C LEU A 148 -1.76 -8.90 -2.40
N GLY A 149 -2.07 -10.04 -1.80
CA GLY A 149 -2.45 -11.31 -2.44
C GLY A 149 -3.87 -11.40 -3.05
N ALA A 150 -4.46 -10.29 -3.48
CA ALA A 150 -5.70 -10.30 -4.27
C ALA A 150 -5.71 -9.20 -5.33
N SER A 151 -6.57 -9.36 -6.35
CA SER A 151 -6.83 -8.31 -7.35
C SER A 151 -7.54 -7.09 -6.77
N LYS A 152 -8.48 -7.32 -5.85
CA LYS A 152 -9.24 -6.29 -5.13
C LYS A 152 -9.28 -6.61 -3.63
N PRO A 153 -8.17 -6.34 -2.90
CA PRO A 153 -8.14 -6.52 -1.46
C PRO A 153 -9.27 -5.75 -0.78
N LYS A 154 -9.84 -6.30 0.29
CA LYS A 154 -10.76 -5.53 1.13
C LYS A 154 -9.99 -4.36 1.75
N LEU A 155 -10.71 -3.26 1.95
CA LEU A 155 -10.18 -2.11 2.66
C LEU A 155 -9.82 -2.53 4.09
N PRO A 156 -8.69 -2.03 4.64
CA PRO A 156 -8.29 -2.41 5.98
C PRO A 156 -9.20 -1.80 7.03
N ASP A 157 -9.30 -2.54 8.12
CA ASP A 157 -9.87 -2.07 9.37
C ASP A 157 -8.77 -1.57 10.31
N TYR A 158 -9.19 -0.79 11.29
CA TYR A 158 -8.35 -0.22 12.34
C TYR A 158 -8.87 -0.73 13.69
N PRO A 159 -8.05 -0.74 14.76
CA PRO A 159 -8.50 -1.15 16.07
C PRO A 159 -9.80 -0.46 16.47
N GLU A 160 -10.75 -1.22 16.98
CA GLU A 160 -12.08 -0.72 17.31
C GLU A 160 -12.00 0.43 18.33
N GLY A 161 -12.77 1.50 18.09
CA GLY A 161 -12.77 2.69 18.95
C GLY A 161 -11.55 3.61 18.78
N SER A 162 -10.53 3.22 18.02
CA SER A 162 -9.38 4.09 17.73
C SER A 162 -9.79 5.34 16.95
N ALA A 163 -8.99 6.42 17.08
CA ALA A 163 -9.18 7.64 16.30
C ALA A 163 -9.19 7.35 14.78
N MET A 164 -8.42 6.35 14.33
CA MET A 164 -8.41 5.90 12.95
C MET A 164 -9.71 5.20 12.52
N ALA A 165 -10.27 4.33 13.37
CA ALA A 165 -11.56 3.69 13.09
C ALA A 165 -12.68 4.74 12.99
N LEU A 166 -12.67 5.76 13.86
CA LEU A 166 -13.62 6.88 13.82
C LEU A 166 -13.44 7.75 12.56
N ALA A 167 -12.20 8.11 12.23
CA ALA A 167 -11.89 8.90 11.03
C ALA A 167 -12.28 8.16 9.74
N ARG A 168 -12.10 6.83 9.69
CA ARG A 168 -12.54 6.00 8.55
C ARG A 168 -14.05 6.04 8.38
N LYS A 169 -14.83 5.94 9.46
CA LYS A 169 -16.30 6.04 9.43
C LYS A 169 -16.72 7.42 8.91
N ALA A 170 -16.14 8.48 9.46
CA ALA A 170 -16.43 9.85 9.04
C ALA A 170 -16.09 10.13 7.57
N ALA A 171 -14.95 9.60 7.07
CA ALA A 171 -14.55 9.75 5.68
C ALA A 171 -15.49 9.02 4.68
N ARG A 172 -16.26 8.03 5.15
CA ARG A 172 -17.25 7.31 4.33
C ARG A 172 -18.66 7.91 4.38
N GLY A 173 -18.87 8.99 5.14
CA GLY A 173 -20.14 9.72 5.17
C GLY A 173 -21.31 8.96 5.83
N TYR A 174 -21.02 8.13 6.84
CA TYR A 174 -22.03 7.50 7.70
C TYR A 174 -22.32 8.34 8.95
#